data_AF-X1SAI2-F1
#
_entry.id   AF-X1SAI2-F1
#
_cell.length_a   1.000
_cell.length_b   1.000
_cell.length_c   1.000
_cell.angle_alpha   90.00
_cell.angle_beta   90.00
_cell.angle_gamma   90.00
#
_symmetry.space_group_name_H-M   'P 1'
#
loop_
_entity.id
_entity.type
_entity.pdbx_description
1 polymer ?
#
loop_
_entity_poly.entity_id
_entity_poly.type
_entity_poly.pdbx_seq_one_letter_code
_entity_poly.pdbx_strand_id
1 'polypeptide(L)' 'REAVEMAISTERSGQAFYQTASKLAREKSLEELFRGLAEEEEKHLKTFQGFYDTLKERP' A
#
# COMPACT_ATOMS: atom_id res chain seq x y z
N ARG A 1 4.05 17.95 -2.87
CA ARG A 1 3.66 17.42 -1.55
C ARG A 1 2.32 16.70 -1.61
N GLU A 2 1.27 17.37 -2.10
CA GLU A 2 -0.09 16.80 -2.24
C GLU A 2 -0.12 15.48 -3.01
N ALA A 3 0.61 15.36 -4.13
CA ALA A 3 0.69 14.11 -4.90
C ALA A 3 1.25 12.92 -4.08
N VAL A 4 2.21 13.17 -3.18
CA VAL A 4 2.79 12.13 -2.33
C VAL A 4 1.84 11.76 -1.20
N GLU A 5 1.12 12.74 -0.63
CA GLU A 5 0.07 12.49 0.36
C GLU A 5 -1.09 11.68 -0.24
N MET A 6 -1.50 11.98 -1.48
CA MET A 6 -2.47 11.19 -2.22
C MET A 6 -1.96 9.77 -2.47
N ALA A 7 -0.71 9.60 -2.91
CA ALA A 7 -0.11 8.28 -3.10
C ALA A 7 -0.13 7.46 -1.79
N ILE A 8 0.32 8.03 -0.66
CA ILE A 8 0.27 7.38 0.65
C ILE A 8 -1.15 6.92 1.01
N SER A 9 -2.16 7.76 0.76
CA SER A 9 -3.57 7.41 1.03
C SER A 9 -4.06 6.28 0.12
N THR A 10 -3.67 6.30 -1.15
CA THR A 10 -3.97 5.23 -2.12
C THR A 10 -3.35 3.91 -1.69
N GLU A 11 -2.06 3.88 -1.33
CA GLU A 11 -1.38 2.66 -0.91
C GLU A 11 -2.00 2.05 0.36
N ARG A 12 -2.36 2.88 1.35
CA ARG A 12 -3.07 2.39 2.56
C ARG A 12 -4.42 1.77 2.23
N SER A 13 -5.14 2.37 1.29
CA SER A 13 -6.45 1.88 0.86
C SER A 13 -6.31 0.58 0.08
N GLY A 14 -5.33 0.49 -0.83
CA GLY A 14 -4.99 -0.71 -1.59
C GLY A 14 -4.57 -1.87 -0.68
N GLN A 15 -3.70 -1.61 0.29
CA GLN A 15 -3.27 -2.60 1.27
C GLN A 15 -4.46 -3.17 2.04
N ALA A 16 -5.33 -2.30 2.59
CA ALA A 16 -6.51 -2.73 3.34
C ALA A 16 -7.51 -3.51 2.47
N PHE A 17 -7.68 -3.09 1.21
CA PHE A 17 -8.50 -3.78 0.23
C PHE A 17 -7.98 -5.20 -0.03
N TYR A 18 -6.69 -5.34 -0.35
CA TYR A 18 -6.10 -6.65 -0.65
C TYR A 18 -6.03 -7.58 0.57
N GLN A 19 -5.77 -7.05 1.77
CA GLN A 19 -5.85 -7.83 3.01
C GLN A 19 -7.28 -8.33 3.29
N THR A 20 -8.30 -7.55 2.92
CA THR A 20 -9.69 -7.98 3.07
C THR A 20 -10.04 -9.01 2.00
N ALA A 21 -9.62 -8.78 0.76
CA ALA A 21 -9.83 -9.71 -0.35
C ALA A 21 -9.16 -11.07 -0.09
N SER A 22 -7.96 -11.11 0.49
CA SER A 22 -7.28 -12.36 0.84
C SER A 22 -8.08 -13.16 1.87
N LYS A 23 -8.63 -12.50 2.90
CA LYS A 23 -9.47 -13.15 3.93
C LYS A 23 -10.80 -13.67 3.41
N LEU A 24 -11.32 -13.09 2.33
CA LEU A 24 -12.61 -13.47 1.73
C LEU A 24 -12.43 -14.48 0.58
N ALA A 25 -11.21 -14.68 0.09
CA ALA A 25 -10.92 -15.61 -0.98
C ALA A 25 -11.22 -17.06 -0.54
N ARG A 26 -11.90 -17.81 -1.41
CA ARG A 26 -12.21 -19.23 -1.17
C ARG A 26 -11.16 -20.17 -1.74
N GLU A 27 -10.48 -19.72 -2.79
CA GLU A 27 -9.40 -20.46 -3.44
C GLU A 27 -8.06 -20.04 -2.85
N LYS A 28 -7.24 -21.01 -2.46
CA LYS A 28 -5.93 -20.77 -1.84
C LYS A 28 -5.01 -19.91 -2.72
N SER A 29 -5.04 -20.13 -4.04
CA SER A 29 -4.24 -19.34 -4.99
C SER A 29 -4.65 -17.86 -5.01
N LEU A 30 -5.93 -17.55 -4.82
CA LEU A 30 -6.42 -16.16 -4.75
C LEU A 30 -6.10 -15.52 -3.41
N GLU A 31 -6.19 -16.28 -2.31
CA GLU A 31 -5.73 -15.81 -0.99
C GLU A 31 -4.25 -15.41 -1.06
N GLU A 32 -3.40 -16.28 -1.62
CA GLU A 32 -1.97 -16.04 -1.76
C GLU A 32 -1.68 -14.84 -2.68
N LEU A 33 -2.40 -14.72 -3.80
CA LEU A 33 -2.29 -13.57 -4.70
C LEU A 33 -2.62 -12.25 -3.99
N PHE A 34 -3.78 -12.17 -3.34
CA PHE A 34 -4.19 -10.94 -2.66
C PHE A 34 -3.30 -10.62 -1.46
N ARG A 35 -2.82 -11.63 -0.73
CA ARG A 35 -1.81 -11.41 0.31
C ARG A 35 -0.53 -10.81 -0.27
N GLY A 36 -0.03 -11.35 -1.39
CA GLY A 36 1.14 -10.82 -2.07
C GLY A 36 0.95 -9.37 -2.54
N LEU A 37 -0.23 -9.05 -3.09
CA LEU A 37 -0.55 -7.67 -3.49
C LEU A 37 -0.57 -6.71 -2.30
N ALA A 38 -1.14 -7.12 -1.16
CA ALA A 38 -1.10 -6.31 0.06
C ALA A 38 0.32 -6.07 0.58
N GLU A 39 1.22 -7.04 0.43
CA GLU A 39 2.64 -6.92 0.78
C GLU A 39 3.37 -5.94 -0.14
N GLU A 40 3.03 -5.89 -1.44
CA GLU A 40 3.57 -4.90 -2.37
C GLU A 40 3.11 -3.47 -2.01
N GLU A 41 1.83 -3.26 -1.68
CA GLU A 41 1.35 -1.94 -1.26
C GLU A 41 2.03 -1.45 0.03
N GLU A 42 2.42 -2.36 0.93
CA GLU A 42 3.23 -2.00 2.10
C GLU A 42 4.62 -1.46 1.71
N LYS A 43 5.26 -2.05 0.68
CA LYS A 43 6.55 -1.59 0.17
C LYS A 43 6.42 -0.23 -0.53
N HIS A 44 5.36 -0.06 -1.32
CA HIS A 44 5.05 1.23 -1.95
C HIS A 44 4.82 2.31 -0.90
N LEU A 45 4.01 2.01 0.13
CA LEU A 45 3.75 2.92 1.24
C LEU A 45 5.05 3.39 1.91
N LYS A 46 5.97 2.47 2.23
CA LYS A 46 7.28 2.82 2.82
C LYS A 46 8.09 3.74 1.91
N THR A 47 8.06 3.49 0.60
CA THR A 47 8.75 4.32 -0.40
C THR A 47 8.19 5.74 -0.41
N PHE A 48 6.86 5.89 -0.51
CA PHE A 48 6.22 7.22 -0.51
C PHE A 48 6.37 7.95 0.83
N GLN A 49 6.38 7.23 1.95
CA GLN A 49 6.66 7.80 3.26
C GLN A 49 8.07 8.42 3.30
N GLY A 50 9.08 7.72 2.76
CA GLY A 50 10.44 8.25 2.66
C GLY A 50 10.55 9.50 1.77
N PHE A 51 9.82 9.54 0.65
CA PHE A 51 9.73 10.74 -0.18
C PHE A 51 9.06 11.90 0.55
N TYR A 52 8.01 11.62 1.32
CA TYR A 52 7.32 12.62 2.10
C TYR A 52 8.22 13.26 3.16
N ASP A 53 8.99 12.44 3.86
CA ASP A 53 9.93 12.92 4.88
C ASP A 53 11.05 13.76 4.24
N THR A 54 11.61 13.31 3.12
CA THR A 54 12.60 14.09 2.34
C THR A 54 12.05 15.45 1.88
N LEU A 55 10.77 15.50 1.46
CA LEU A 55 10.13 16.75 1.05
C LEU A 55 9.78 17.67 2.22
N LYS A 56 9.65 17.15 3.44
CA LYS A 56 9.45 17.97 4.65
C LYS A 56 10.74 18.65 5.10
N GLU A 57 11.88 18.01 4.91
CA GLU A 57 13.19 18.52 5.31
C GLU A 57 13.75 19.60 4.37
N ARG A 58 13.19 19.72 3.16
CA ARG A 58 13.56 20.75 2.19
C ARG A 58 12.50 21.86 2.19
N PRO A 59 12.85 23.09 2.64
CA PRO A 59 11.92 24.22 2.66
C PRO A 59 11.47 24.66 1.26
#